data_AF-A0A6B3M3Q0-F1
#
_entry.id   AF-A0A6B3M3Q0-F1
#
_cell.length_a   1.000
_cell.length_b   1.000
_cell.length_c   1.000
_cell.angle_alpha   90.00
_cell.angle_beta   90.00
_cell.angle_gamma   90.00
#
_symmetry.space_group_name_H-M   'P 1'
#
loop_
_entity.id
_entity.type
_entity.pdbx_description
1 polymer ?
#
loop_
_entity_poly.entity_id
_entity_poly.type
_entity_poly.pdbx_seq_one_letter_code
_entity_poly.pdbx_strand_id
1 'polypeptide(L)'
;MKNELSGQGLSIDSETVVMYGKISRIIPRASGLIKALEAYQKAETLLITPSKITGSEVVDILARQGISPHPATISRWFKYLGGFRKNRSYLPEKLVPVLAKAFIYQATNSQKLGA
;
A
#
# COMPACT_ATOMS: atom_id res chain seq x y z
N MET A 1 23.83 -3.88 18.49
CA MET A 1 24.30 -2.80 17.61
C MET A 1 23.20 -2.59 16.58
N LYS A 2 22.35 -1.55 16.75
CA LYS A 2 21.26 -1.25 15.82
C LYS A 2 21.88 -0.50 14.64
N ASN A 3 21.95 -1.15 13.48
CA ASN A 3 22.38 -0.49 12.25
C ASN A 3 21.21 0.34 11.74
N GLU A 4 21.19 1.61 12.13
CA GLU A 4 20.28 2.60 11.58
C GLU A 4 20.74 2.95 10.16
N LEU A 5 19.94 2.60 9.15
CA LEU A 5 20.08 3.24 7.85
C LEU A 5 19.55 4.67 7.99
N SER A 6 20.52 5.57 8.10
CA SER A 6 20.38 7.02 8.24
C SER A 6 19.31 7.61 7.32
N GLY A 7 18.37 8.33 7.93
CA GLY A 7 17.53 9.34 7.26
C GLY A 7 16.09 9.45 7.76
N GLN A 8 15.44 8.34 8.17
CA GLN A 8 13.96 8.33 8.29
C GLN A 8 13.36 7.47 9.43
N GLY A 9 14.15 7.09 10.45
CA GLY A 9 13.59 6.56 11.71
C GLY A 9 13.04 5.13 11.69
N LEU A 10 13.39 4.31 10.70
CA LEU A 10 13.02 2.89 10.67
C LEU A 10 14.05 2.04 11.43
N SER A 11 13.62 1.42 12.55
CA SER A 11 14.40 0.43 13.29
C SER A 11 14.46 -0.88 12.50
N ILE A 12 15.67 -1.39 12.25
CA ILE A 12 15.83 -2.72 11.63
C ILE A 12 15.74 -3.78 12.74
N ASP A 13 14.56 -4.37 12.88
CA ASP A 13 14.29 -5.50 13.77
C ASP A 13 13.68 -6.69 13.00
N SER A 14 13.53 -7.82 13.69
CA SER A 14 13.00 -9.06 13.12
C SER A 14 11.60 -8.89 12.52
N GLU A 15 10.78 -8.00 13.09
CA GLU A 15 9.44 -7.71 12.59
C GLU A 15 9.51 -6.98 11.25
N THR A 16 10.39 -5.98 11.14
CA THR A 16 10.62 -5.22 9.90
C THR A 16 11.14 -6.11 8.77
N VAL A 17 12.01 -7.08 9.08
CA VAL A 17 12.52 -8.06 8.09
C VAL A 17 11.41 -9.03 7.63
N VAL A 18 10.56 -9.50 8.54
CA VAL A 18 9.41 -10.36 8.18
C VAL A 18 8.38 -9.58 7.36
N MET A 19 8.13 -8.34 7.74
CA MET A 19 7.28 -7.40 6.99
C MET A 19 7.83 -7.17 5.59
N TYR A 20 9.15 -6.98 5.45
CA TYR A 20 9.83 -6.92 4.15
C TYR A 20 9.66 -8.19 3.32
N GLY A 21 9.82 -9.37 3.93
CA GLY A 21 9.59 -10.65 3.24
C GLY A 21 8.16 -10.79 2.69
N LYS A 22 7.17 -10.24 3.41
CA LYS A 22 5.78 -10.18 2.94
C LYS A 22 5.60 -9.13 1.84
N ILE A 23 6.17 -7.94 1.99
CA ILE A 23 6.06 -6.82 1.03
C ILE A 23 6.74 -7.15 -0.30
N SER A 24 7.96 -7.67 -0.28
CA SER A 24 8.76 -8.03 -1.47
C SER A 24 8.08 -9.10 -2.35
N ARG A 25 7.30 -10.01 -1.75
CA ARG A 25 6.47 -10.98 -2.48
C ARG A 25 5.28 -10.34 -3.18
N ILE A 26 4.78 -9.24 -2.65
CA ILE A 26 3.57 -8.55 -3.13
C ILE A 26 3.94 -7.47 -4.16
N ILE A 27 5.11 -6.85 -4.00
CA ILE A 27 5.66 -5.80 -4.87
C ILE A 27 7.10 -6.20 -5.25
N PRO A 28 7.28 -7.08 -6.25
CA PRO A 28 8.60 -7.41 -6.74
C PRO A 28 9.22 -6.17 -7.41
N ARG A 29 10.44 -5.80 -7.00
CA ARG A 29 11.26 -4.72 -7.57
C ARG A 29 10.83 -3.27 -7.24
N ALA A 30 10.29 -2.99 -6.05
CA ALA A 30 10.22 -1.61 -5.59
C ALA A 30 11.65 -1.02 -5.52
N SER A 31 12.01 -0.15 -6.46
CA SER A 31 13.23 0.65 -6.40
C SER A 31 13.08 1.69 -5.28
N GLY A 32 13.21 1.23 -4.04
CA GLY A 32 13.04 2.03 -2.83
C GLY A 32 12.35 1.24 -1.72
N LEU A 33 13.13 0.42 -1.00
CA LEU A 33 12.70 -0.30 0.21
C LEU A 33 11.95 0.62 1.18
N ILE A 34 12.56 1.78 1.41
CA ILE A 34 12.05 2.83 2.30
C ILE A 34 10.66 3.30 1.85
N LYS A 35 10.49 3.64 0.56
CA LYS A 35 9.21 4.08 0.01
C LYS A 35 8.12 3.01 0.11
N ALA A 36 8.49 1.74 -0.03
CA ALA A 36 7.55 0.62 0.12
C ALA A 36 7.11 0.46 1.60
N LEU A 37 8.01 0.66 2.55
CA LEU A 37 7.69 0.65 3.98
C LEU A 37 6.83 1.86 4.38
N GLU A 38 7.20 3.06 3.94
CA GLU A 38 6.39 4.29 4.15
C GLU A 38 4.97 4.12 3.61
N ALA A 39 4.83 3.57 2.39
CA ALA A 39 3.53 3.29 1.78
C ALA A 39 2.71 2.28 2.59
N TYR A 40 3.36 1.27 3.17
CA TYR A 40 2.69 0.26 3.97
C TYR A 40 2.26 0.81 5.34
N GLN A 41 3.13 1.52 6.05
CA GLN A 41 2.79 2.18 7.32
C GLN A 41 1.65 3.18 7.14
N LYS A 42 1.69 4.00 6.08
CA LYS A 42 0.61 4.92 5.73
C LYS A 42 -0.72 4.19 5.48
N ALA A 43 -0.67 3.05 4.79
CA ALA A 43 -1.85 2.23 4.55
C ALA A 43 -2.44 1.66 5.85
N GLU A 44 -1.61 1.19 6.78
CA GLU A 44 -2.06 0.72 8.09
C GLU A 44 -2.74 1.85 8.86
N THR A 45 -2.13 3.04 8.95
CA THR A 45 -2.71 4.17 9.68
C THR A 45 -4.09 4.57 9.15
N LEU A 46 -4.29 4.53 7.83
CA LEU A 46 -5.56 4.85 7.19
C LEU A 46 -6.65 3.80 7.39
N LEU A 47 -6.28 2.60 7.83
CA LEU A 47 -7.16 1.45 8.01
C LEU A 47 -7.44 1.13 9.49
N ILE A 48 -7.00 1.98 10.43
CA ILE A 48 -7.18 1.82 11.88
C ILE A 48 -8.66 1.90 12.32
N THR A 49 -9.60 2.28 11.45
CA THR A 49 -11.03 2.38 11.80
C THR A 49 -11.84 2.31 10.50
N PRO A 50 -12.76 1.35 10.22
CA PRO A 50 -13.69 0.52 11.02
C PRO A 50 -13.54 -1.02 10.84
N SER A 51 -14.45 -1.83 11.41
CA SER A 51 -14.38 -3.32 11.40
C SER A 51 -14.40 -3.96 10.00
N LYS A 52 -15.07 -3.33 9.03
CA LYS A 52 -15.10 -3.72 7.63
C LYS A 52 -15.24 -2.47 6.77
N ILE A 53 -14.59 -2.47 5.61
CA ILE A 53 -14.61 -1.39 4.61
C ILE A 53 -15.15 -1.91 3.29
N THR A 54 -16.04 -1.18 2.66
CA THR A 54 -16.56 -1.49 1.32
C THR A 54 -15.56 -1.11 0.23
N GLY A 55 -15.66 -1.76 -0.93
CA GLY A 55 -14.85 -1.38 -2.10
C GLY A 55 -15.00 0.09 -2.50
N SER A 56 -16.21 0.67 -2.39
CA SER A 56 -16.44 2.11 -2.62
C SER A 56 -15.64 2.97 -1.65
N GLU A 57 -15.66 2.66 -0.35
CA GLU A 57 -14.91 3.41 0.66
C GLU A 57 -13.40 3.33 0.42
N VAL A 58 -12.88 2.19 -0.09
CA VAL A 58 -11.47 2.12 -0.52
C VAL A 58 -11.19 3.11 -1.65
N VAL A 59 -12.06 3.22 -2.64
CA VAL A 59 -11.90 4.17 -3.74
C VAL A 59 -11.96 5.61 -3.22
N ASP A 60 -12.84 5.91 -2.27
CA ASP A 60 -12.92 7.23 -1.64
C ASP A 60 -11.64 7.57 -0.86
N ILE A 61 -11.07 6.61 -0.13
CA ILE A 61 -9.76 6.76 0.54
C ILE A 61 -8.68 7.09 -0.50
N LEU A 62 -8.63 6.34 -1.60
CA LEU A 62 -7.66 6.59 -2.69
C LEU A 62 -7.84 7.99 -3.29
N ALA A 63 -9.08 8.40 -3.57
CA ALA A 63 -9.38 9.72 -4.12
C ALA A 63 -8.96 10.86 -3.18
N ARG A 64 -9.19 10.73 -1.86
CA ARG A 64 -8.72 11.70 -0.85
C ARG A 64 -7.20 11.80 -0.78
N GLN A 65 -6.49 10.77 -1.21
CA GLN A 65 -5.02 10.76 -1.32
C GLN A 65 -4.53 11.23 -2.70
N GLY A 66 -5.42 11.69 -3.59
CA GLY A 66 -5.09 12.12 -4.95
C GLY A 66 -4.80 10.96 -5.91
N ILE A 67 -5.27 9.75 -5.61
CA ILE A 67 -5.02 8.54 -6.40
C ILE A 67 -6.29 8.15 -7.15
N SER A 68 -6.32 8.43 -8.46
CA SER A 68 -7.44 8.08 -9.35
C SER A 68 -6.99 7.20 -10.52
N PRO A 69 -6.69 5.91 -10.27
CA PRO A 69 -6.22 4.98 -11.28
C PRO A 69 -7.37 4.45 -12.14
N HIS A 70 -7.04 3.96 -13.35
CA HIS A 70 -8.00 3.28 -14.21
C HIS A 70 -8.65 2.06 -13.49
N PRO A 71 -9.95 1.75 -13.69
CA PRO A 71 -10.63 0.63 -13.02
C PRO A 71 -9.92 -0.72 -13.15
N ALA A 72 -9.31 -0.99 -14.31
CA ALA A 72 -8.53 -2.22 -14.53
C ALA A 72 -7.32 -2.33 -13.57
N THR A 73 -6.71 -1.20 -13.20
CA THR A 73 -5.60 -1.15 -12.23
C THR A 73 -6.09 -1.48 -10.82
N ILE A 74 -7.24 -0.93 -10.42
CA ILE A 74 -7.88 -1.26 -9.14
C ILE A 74 -8.16 -2.76 -9.07
N SER A 75 -8.79 -3.33 -10.10
CA SER A 75 -9.07 -4.77 -10.17
C SER A 75 -7.81 -5.64 -10.06
N ARG A 76 -6.68 -5.22 -10.63
CA ARG A 76 -5.40 -5.92 -10.48
C ARG A 76 -4.88 -5.88 -9.04
N TRP A 77 -5.03 -4.77 -8.32
CA TRP A 77 -4.61 -4.70 -6.92
C TRP A 77 -5.44 -5.62 -6.02
N PHE A 78 -6.74 -5.76 -6.29
CA PHE A 78 -7.65 -6.65 -5.57
C PHE A 78 -7.60 -8.13 -6.01
N LYS A 79 -6.70 -8.52 -6.94
CA LYS A 79 -6.67 -9.89 -7.51
C LYS A 79 -6.62 -10.99 -6.45
N TYR A 80 -5.79 -10.83 -5.42
CA TYR A 80 -5.64 -11.81 -4.32
C TYR A 80 -6.86 -11.86 -3.37
N LEU A 81 -7.78 -10.91 -3.49
CA LEU A 81 -9.05 -10.85 -2.75
C LEU A 81 -10.23 -11.37 -3.58
N GLY A 82 -9.98 -11.93 -4.77
CA GLY A 82 -11.03 -12.35 -5.72
C GLY A 82 -11.60 -11.20 -6.55
N GLY A 83 -10.83 -10.13 -6.75
CA GLY A 83 -11.20 -8.98 -7.57
C GLY A 83 -11.90 -7.85 -6.81
N PHE A 84 -11.93 -6.68 -7.46
CA PHE A 84 -12.59 -5.50 -6.92
C PHE A 84 -14.10 -5.61 -7.08
N ARG A 85 -14.84 -5.32 -6.01
CA ARG A 85 -16.31 -5.20 -6.02
C ARG A 85 -16.71 -4.01 -5.15
N LYS A 86 -17.42 -3.06 -5.74
CA LYS A 86 -17.82 -1.79 -5.08
C LYS A 86 -18.53 -2.02 -3.75
N ASN A 87 -19.52 -2.92 -3.73
CA ASN A 87 -20.39 -3.13 -2.56
C ASN A 87 -19.90 -4.27 -1.63
N ARG A 88 -18.73 -4.86 -1.89
CA ARG A 88 -18.20 -5.94 -1.05
C ARG A 88 -17.49 -5.34 0.16
N SER A 89 -17.78 -5.88 1.34
CA SER A 89 -17.02 -5.60 2.55
C SER A 89 -15.72 -6.40 2.59
N TYR A 90 -14.63 -5.73 2.92
CA TYR A 90 -13.29 -6.27 3.07
C TYR A 90 -12.81 -6.01 4.50
N LEU A 91 -12.00 -6.93 5.02
CA LEU A 91 -11.30 -6.72 6.29
C LEU A 91 -10.15 -5.72 6.07
N PRO A 92 -9.97 -4.73 6.95
CA PRO A 92 -8.91 -3.72 6.81
C PRO A 92 -7.52 -4.34 6.62
N GLU A 93 -7.17 -5.36 7.42
CA GLU A 93 -5.89 -6.09 7.33
C GLU A 93 -5.59 -6.63 5.92
N LYS A 94 -6.64 -6.99 5.18
CA LYS A 94 -6.53 -7.54 3.83
C LYS A 94 -6.39 -6.44 2.77
N LEU A 95 -6.73 -5.20 3.10
CA LEU A 95 -6.66 -4.03 2.23
C LEU A 95 -5.30 -3.30 2.31
N VAL A 96 -4.50 -3.51 3.35
CA VAL A 96 -3.17 -2.88 3.49
C VAL A 96 -2.32 -3.06 2.23
N PRO A 97 -2.20 -4.27 1.64
CA PRO A 97 -1.41 -4.44 0.42
C PRO A 97 -2.04 -3.80 -0.82
N VAL A 98 -3.36 -3.55 -0.84
CA VAL A 98 -4.02 -2.80 -1.92
C VAL A 98 -3.60 -1.34 -1.87
N LEU A 99 -3.71 -0.71 -0.70
CA LEU A 99 -3.35 0.69 -0.49
C LEU A 99 -1.85 0.92 -0.70
N ALA A 100 -1.00 0.02 -0.21
CA ALA A 100 0.45 0.11 -0.44
C ALA A 100 0.80 0.10 -1.94
N LYS A 101 0.18 -0.78 -2.73
CA LYS A 101 0.34 -0.78 -4.20
C LYS A 101 -0.13 0.52 -4.84
N ALA A 102 -1.21 1.11 -4.32
CA ALA A 102 -1.73 2.38 -4.82
C ALA A 102 -0.78 3.56 -4.56
N PHE A 103 -0.21 3.64 -3.36
CA PHE A 103 0.79 4.67 -3.04
C PHE A 103 2.06 4.53 -3.87
N ILE A 104 2.54 3.31 -4.08
CA ILE A 104 3.69 3.05 -4.96
C ILE A 104 3.38 3.45 -6.41
N TYR A 105 2.18 3.14 -6.90
CA TYR A 105 1.72 3.54 -8.23
C TYR A 105 1.73 5.07 -8.39
N GLN A 106 1.22 5.80 -7.39
CA GLN A 106 1.24 7.26 -7.38
C GLN A 106 2.68 7.79 -7.42
N ALA A 107 3.56 7.29 -6.56
CA ALA A 107 4.95 7.73 -6.51
C ALA A 107 5.68 7.49 -7.84
N THR A 108 5.45 6.34 -8.48
CA THR A 108 6.09 5.96 -9.75
C THR A 108 5.59 6.80 -10.92
N ASN A 109 4.29 7.09 -10.98
CA ASN A 109 3.72 7.88 -12.07
C ASN A 109 3.93 9.38 -11.89
N SER A 110 4.01 9.87 -10.65
CA SER A 110 4.33 11.27 -10.37
C SER A 110 5.74 11.62 -10.83
N GLN A 111 6.70 10.68 -10.75
CA GLN A 111 8.05 10.88 -11.28
C GLN A 111 8.12 10.97 -12.81
N LYS A 112 7.16 10.39 -13.54
CA LYS A 112 7.11 10.47 -15.01
C LYS A 112 6.58 11.80 -15.56
N LEU A 113 5.92 12.61 -14.73
CA LEU A 113 5.38 13.92 -15.12
C LEU A 113 6.33 15.08 -14.78
N GLY A 114 7.46 14.79 -14.12
CA GLY A 114 8.48 15.78 -13.75
C GLY A 114 9.82 15.59 -14.46
N ALA A 115 9.85 14.88 -15.59
CA ALA A 115 11.03 14.65 -16.42
C ALA A 115 10.81 15.24 -17.82
#